data_AF-A0A2D6RQV9-F1
#
_entry.id   AF-A0A2D6RQV9-F1
#
_cell.length_a   1.000
_cell.length_b   1.000
_cell.length_c   1.000
_cell.angle_alpha   90.00
_cell.angle_beta   90.00
_cell.angle_gamma   90.00
#
_symmetry.space_group_name_H-M   'P 1'
#
loop_
_entity.id
_entity.type
_entity.pdbx_description
1 polymer ?
#
loop_
_entity_poly.entity_id
_entity_poly.type
_entity_poly.pdbx_seq_one_letter_code
_entity_poly.pdbx_strand_id
1 'polypeptide(L)'
;MRFIQTKLKFYRFKWCSIFPGHFDNAGNIFLGQLKLQRLGHLISLTAKLEKIQQSVYDRRGFYVKRALLSLIVLITLVIIVFFGLGLYSETGAPPGLANGQLAPCPNKPNCVSSESSPSDDHSIAALPITPGMGEEPLLKVKEVIELLGGDVNFSNDQYMASTFTSDFFGFVDDVEFRIDQGSGLLHVRSASRVGYSDLDANRKRVEQIRALLSTN
;
A
#
# COMPACT_ATOMS: atom_id res chain seq x y z
N MET A 1 -20.48 -19.34 -47.09
CA MET A 1 -21.62 -20.21 -47.48
C MET A 1 -21.93 -20.32 -48.99
N ARG A 2 -21.32 -19.52 -49.90
CA ARG A 2 -21.59 -19.61 -51.35
C ARG A 2 -20.78 -20.65 -52.15
N PHE A 3 -19.70 -21.20 -51.58
CA PHE A 3 -18.82 -22.16 -52.28
C PHE A 3 -19.31 -23.63 -52.22
N ILE A 4 -20.25 -23.95 -51.33
CA ILE A 4 -20.73 -25.33 -51.11
C ILE A 4 -21.88 -25.68 -52.06
N GLN A 5 -22.66 -24.69 -52.51
CA GLN A 5 -23.80 -24.95 -53.40
C GLN A 5 -23.38 -25.29 -54.85
N THR A 6 -22.21 -24.82 -55.31
CA THR A 6 -21.77 -24.99 -56.69
C THR A 6 -21.22 -26.40 -56.98
N LYS A 7 -20.56 -27.04 -56.01
CA LYS A 7 -20.03 -28.42 -56.18
C LYS A 7 -21.11 -29.51 -56.14
N LEU A 8 -22.26 -29.27 -55.50
CA LEU A 8 -23.36 -30.24 -55.47
C LEU A 8 -24.16 -30.29 -56.80
N LYS A 9 -24.23 -29.19 -57.57
CA LYS A 9 -24.90 -29.19 -58.89
C LYS A 9 -24.11 -29.99 -59.94
N PHE A 10 -22.78 -30.04 -59.84
CA PHE A 10 -21.94 -30.69 -60.84
C PHE A 10 -21.97 -32.23 -60.75
N TYR A 11 -22.16 -32.80 -59.55
CA TYR A 11 -22.28 -34.26 -59.38
C TYR A 11 -23.65 -34.80 -59.80
N ARG A 12 -24.71 -33.98 -59.73
CA ARG A 12 -26.07 -34.37 -60.13
C ARG A 12 -26.26 -34.44 -61.65
N PHE A 13 -25.39 -33.77 -62.43
CA PHE A 13 -25.56 -33.67 -63.88
C PHE A 13 -24.93 -34.82 -64.69
N LYS A 14 -24.00 -35.59 -64.11
CA LYS A 14 -23.32 -36.70 -64.83
C LYS A 14 -23.90 -38.09 -64.59
N TRP A 15 -24.86 -38.24 -63.69
CA TRP A 15 -25.48 -39.53 -63.34
C TRP A 15 -26.86 -39.77 -63.97
N CYS A 16 -27.47 -38.75 -64.59
CA CYS A 16 -28.86 -38.84 -65.10
C CYS A 16 -29.01 -39.33 -66.54
N SER A 17 -27.94 -39.73 -67.26
CA SER A 17 -28.02 -40.04 -68.69
C SER A 17 -27.77 -41.51 -69.08
N ILE A 18 -27.68 -42.45 -68.12
CA ILE A 18 -27.35 -43.86 -68.44
C ILE A 18 -28.34 -44.90 -67.85
N PHE A 19 -29.22 -44.56 -66.90
CA PHE A 19 -30.20 -45.51 -66.38
C PHE A 19 -31.57 -44.86 -66.15
N PRO A 20 -32.63 -45.22 -66.90
CA PRO A 20 -33.98 -44.75 -66.63
C PRO A 20 -34.57 -45.58 -65.49
N GLY A 21 -34.75 -44.91 -64.34
CA GLY A 21 -35.73 -45.25 -63.32
C GLY A 21 -35.59 -46.62 -62.64
N HIS A 22 -34.76 -46.72 -61.58
CA HIS A 22 -35.16 -47.38 -60.33
C HIS A 22 -34.17 -47.26 -59.15
N PHE A 23 -33.35 -46.20 -58.99
CA PHE A 23 -32.37 -46.16 -57.88
C PHE A 23 -32.15 -44.78 -57.24
N ASP A 24 -33.18 -43.95 -57.10
CA ASP A 24 -33.03 -42.60 -56.50
C ASP A 24 -33.25 -42.52 -54.98
N ASN A 25 -33.83 -43.56 -54.35
CA ASN A 25 -34.13 -43.51 -52.91
C ASN A 25 -32.98 -44.03 -52.03
N ALA A 26 -32.34 -45.16 -52.39
CA ALA A 26 -31.35 -45.82 -51.53
C ALA A 26 -30.04 -45.03 -51.36
N GLY A 27 -29.54 -44.40 -52.43
CA GLY A 27 -28.31 -43.59 -52.39
C GLY A 27 -28.45 -42.31 -51.58
N ASN A 28 -29.61 -41.65 -51.66
CA ASN A 28 -29.92 -40.46 -50.84
C ASN A 28 -30.08 -40.81 -49.35
N ILE A 29 -30.63 -41.99 -49.03
CA ILE A 29 -30.72 -42.49 -47.65
C ILE A 29 -29.32 -42.78 -47.09
N PHE A 30 -28.43 -43.43 -47.86
CA PHE A 30 -27.07 -43.75 -47.41
C PHE A 30 -26.19 -42.50 -47.22
N LEU A 31 -26.22 -41.55 -48.17
CA LEU A 31 -25.56 -40.24 -48.03
C LEU A 31 -26.14 -39.41 -46.89
N GLY A 32 -27.45 -39.52 -46.63
CA GLY A 32 -28.13 -38.92 -45.48
C GLY A 32 -27.65 -39.50 -44.15
N GLN A 33 -27.56 -40.82 -44.03
CA GLN A 33 -27.05 -41.49 -42.83
C GLN A 33 -25.58 -41.19 -42.55
N LEU A 34 -24.73 -41.14 -43.59
CA LEU A 34 -23.32 -40.78 -43.44
C LEU A 34 -23.13 -39.32 -42.99
N LYS A 35 -23.95 -38.39 -43.51
CA LYS A 35 -23.97 -36.99 -43.06
C LYS A 35 -24.45 -36.87 -41.61
N LEU A 36 -25.48 -37.62 -41.21
CA LEU A 36 -26.00 -37.63 -39.84
C LEU A 36 -24.99 -38.20 -38.83
N GLN A 37 -24.30 -39.28 -39.17
CA GLN A 37 -23.22 -39.84 -38.33
C GLN A 37 -22.06 -38.85 -38.14
N ARG A 38 -21.63 -38.18 -39.22
CA ARG A 38 -20.59 -37.15 -39.14
C ARG A 38 -21.05 -35.93 -38.31
N LEU A 39 -22.32 -35.55 -38.42
CA LEU A 39 -22.91 -34.48 -37.60
C LEU A 39 -22.91 -34.85 -36.11
N GLY A 40 -23.32 -36.07 -35.76
CA GLY A 40 -23.32 -36.55 -34.38
C GLY A 40 -21.93 -36.58 -33.75
N HIS A 41 -20.91 -36.98 -34.53
CA HIS A 41 -19.52 -36.95 -34.07
C HIS A 41 -19.00 -35.51 -33.84
N LEU A 42 -19.34 -34.57 -34.74
CA LEU A 42 -19.02 -33.16 -34.57
C LEU A 42 -19.66 -32.56 -33.32
N ILE A 43 -20.94 -32.84 -33.06
CA ILE A 43 -21.66 -32.39 -31.86
C ILE A 43 -21.03 -32.98 -30.59
N SER A 44 -20.60 -34.24 -30.61
CA SER A 44 -19.90 -34.88 -29.49
C SER A 44 -18.53 -34.23 -29.21
N LEU A 45 -17.79 -33.89 -30.26
CA LEU A 45 -16.49 -33.22 -30.14
C LEU A 45 -16.62 -31.81 -29.58
N THR A 46 -17.60 -31.02 -30.04
CA THR A 46 -17.82 -29.67 -29.51
C THR A 46 -18.21 -29.71 -28.04
N ALA A 47 -19.09 -30.64 -27.64
CA ALA A 47 -19.44 -30.83 -26.23
C ALA A 47 -18.25 -31.25 -25.36
N LYS A 48 -17.30 -32.05 -25.89
CA LYS A 48 -16.05 -32.39 -25.18
C LYS A 48 -15.12 -31.18 -25.03
N LEU A 49 -14.98 -30.36 -26.08
CA LEU A 49 -14.17 -29.14 -26.05
C LEU A 49 -14.73 -28.11 -25.06
N GLU A 50 -16.05 -27.92 -25.02
CA GLU A 50 -16.71 -27.05 -24.04
C GLU A 50 -16.47 -27.52 -22.60
N LYS A 51 -16.57 -28.83 -22.32
CA LYS A 51 -16.25 -29.39 -20.98
C LYS A 51 -14.79 -29.16 -20.59
N ILE A 52 -13.85 -29.29 -21.52
CA ILE A 52 -12.43 -29.02 -21.26
C ILE A 52 -12.19 -27.54 -21.02
N GLN A 53 -12.78 -26.68 -21.85
CA GLN A 53 -12.68 -25.23 -21.70
C GLN A 53 -13.26 -24.77 -20.37
N GLN A 54 -14.41 -25.32 -19.96
CA GLN A 54 -15.02 -25.07 -18.65
C GLN A 54 -14.14 -25.59 -17.50
N SER A 55 -13.55 -26.78 -17.63
CA SER A 55 -12.62 -27.33 -16.62
C SER A 55 -11.32 -26.53 -16.49
N VAL A 56 -10.79 -26.01 -17.60
CA VAL A 56 -9.61 -25.13 -17.61
C VAL A 56 -9.97 -23.77 -17.00
N TYR A 57 -11.13 -23.21 -17.34
CA TYR A 57 -11.63 -21.97 -16.75
C TYR A 57 -11.84 -22.09 -15.24
N ASP A 58 -12.46 -23.18 -14.78
CA ASP A 58 -12.71 -23.43 -13.36
C ASP A 58 -11.42 -23.65 -12.57
N ARG A 59 -10.48 -24.45 -13.10
CA ARG A 59 -9.14 -24.61 -12.50
C ARG A 59 -8.40 -23.28 -12.40
N ARG A 60 -8.41 -22.45 -13.46
CA ARG A 60 -7.81 -21.11 -13.42
C ARG A 60 -8.48 -20.24 -12.35
N GLY A 61 -9.82 -20.25 -12.28
CA GLY A 61 -10.59 -19.53 -11.26
C GLY A 61 -10.22 -19.97 -9.84
N PHE A 62 -9.99 -21.26 -9.62
CA PHE A 62 -9.53 -21.79 -8.33
C PHE A 62 -8.16 -21.23 -7.92
N TYR A 63 -7.16 -21.23 -8.82
CA TYR A 63 -5.83 -20.68 -8.51
C TYR A 63 -5.88 -19.17 -8.25
N VAL A 64 -6.62 -18.42 -9.06
CA VAL A 64 -6.77 -16.96 -8.88
C VAL A 64 -7.44 -16.65 -7.54
N LYS A 65 -8.52 -17.35 -7.18
CA LYS A 65 -9.19 -17.18 -5.87
C LYS A 65 -8.25 -17.46 -4.71
N ARG A 66 -7.45 -18.54 -4.78
CA ARG A 66 -6.46 -18.86 -3.74
C ARG A 66 -5.38 -17.81 -3.64
N ALA A 67 -4.86 -17.31 -4.76
CA ALA A 67 -3.88 -16.24 -4.76
C ALA A 67 -4.43 -14.95 -4.13
N LEU A 68 -5.67 -14.57 -4.46
CA LEU A 68 -6.34 -13.41 -3.84
C LEU A 68 -6.55 -13.60 -2.34
N LEU A 69 -7.00 -14.78 -1.90
CA LEU A 69 -7.16 -15.09 -0.48
C LEU A 69 -5.82 -15.04 0.26
N SER A 70 -4.76 -15.61 -0.32
CA SER A 70 -3.41 -15.54 0.27
C SER A 70 -2.91 -14.09 0.37
N LEU A 71 -3.18 -13.26 -0.63
CA LEU A 71 -2.84 -11.84 -0.61
C LEU A 71 -3.61 -11.09 0.49
N ILE A 72 -4.92 -11.34 0.62
CA ILE A 72 -5.74 -10.74 1.68
C ILE A 72 -5.21 -11.14 3.06
N VAL A 73 -4.92 -12.43 3.28
CA VAL A 73 -4.34 -12.91 4.54
C VAL A 73 -3.01 -12.22 4.84
N LEU A 74 -2.13 -12.10 3.85
CA LEU A 74 -0.85 -11.41 4.01
C LEU A 74 -1.03 -9.94 4.41
N ILE A 75 -1.92 -9.22 3.72
CA ILE A 75 -2.23 -7.81 4.03
C ILE A 75 -2.79 -7.68 5.44
N THR A 76 -3.73 -8.54 5.84
CA THR A 76 -4.31 -8.55 7.18
C THR A 76 -3.24 -8.80 8.24
N LEU A 77 -2.34 -9.75 8.02
CA LEU A 77 -1.23 -10.02 8.94
C LEU A 77 -0.31 -8.80 9.09
N VAL A 78 0.01 -8.12 7.99
CA VAL A 78 0.78 -6.87 8.03
C VAL A 78 0.05 -5.80 8.86
N ILE A 79 -1.25 -5.58 8.64
CA ILE A 79 -2.04 -4.61 9.41
C ILE A 79 -2.03 -4.95 10.90
N ILE A 80 -2.20 -6.22 11.27
CA ILE A 80 -2.15 -6.67 12.67
C ILE A 80 -0.79 -6.37 13.30
N VAL A 81 0.32 -6.62 12.58
CA VAL A 81 1.67 -6.31 13.07
C VAL A 81 1.83 -4.80 13.29
N PHE A 82 1.41 -3.96 12.34
CA PHE A 82 1.53 -2.51 12.47
C PHE A 82 0.68 -1.96 13.62
N PHE A 83 -0.54 -2.48 13.80
CA PHE A 83 -1.38 -2.11 14.94
C PHE A 83 -0.75 -2.53 16.28
N GLY A 84 -0.19 -3.74 16.36
CA GLY A 84 0.55 -4.20 17.54
C GLY A 84 1.78 -3.34 17.86
N LEU A 85 2.50 -2.87 16.84
CA LEU A 85 3.61 -1.91 17.00
C LEU A 85 3.12 -0.57 17.55
N GLY A 86 1.93 -0.11 17.14
CA GLY A 86 1.27 1.08 17.68
C GLY A 86 1.07 0.98 19.19
N LEU A 87 0.38 -0.07 19.61
CA LEU A 87 0.14 -0.36 21.04
C LEU A 87 1.45 -0.47 21.83
N TYR A 88 2.48 -1.08 21.24
CA TYR A 88 3.79 -1.17 21.89
C TYR A 88 4.45 0.21 22.06
N SER A 89 4.28 1.11 21.09
CA SER A 89 4.88 2.45 21.11
C SER A 89 4.31 3.36 22.21
N GLU A 90 3.08 3.12 22.66
CA GLU A 90 2.49 3.85 23.79
C GLU A 90 3.29 3.61 25.08
N THR A 91 3.92 2.43 25.21
CA THR A 91 4.74 2.11 26.37
C THR A 91 6.09 2.82 26.27
N GLY A 92 6.37 3.71 27.23
CA GLY A 92 7.65 4.42 27.30
C GLY A 92 7.50 5.90 27.66
N ALA A 93 8.64 6.57 27.73
CA ALA A 93 8.75 8.00 27.95
C ALA A 93 9.89 8.55 27.07
N PRO A 94 9.86 9.85 26.74
CA PRO A 94 10.98 10.51 26.10
C PRO A 94 12.28 10.27 26.88
N PRO A 95 13.42 10.08 26.20
CA PRO A 95 14.69 9.74 26.85
C PRO A 95 15.22 10.83 27.78
N GLY A 96 14.80 12.08 27.59
CA GLY A 96 15.25 13.21 28.38
C GLY A 96 16.64 13.71 27.99
N LEU A 97 17.21 14.51 28.87
CA LEU A 97 18.54 15.08 28.69
C LEU A 97 19.64 14.09 29.09
N ALA A 98 20.60 13.88 28.19
CA ALA A 98 21.84 13.18 28.44
C ALA A 98 22.98 14.21 28.53
N ASN A 99 23.60 14.35 29.70
CA ASN A 99 24.68 15.32 29.95
C ASN A 99 24.32 16.78 29.58
N GLY A 100 23.07 17.18 29.83
CA GLY A 100 22.57 18.53 29.53
C GLY A 100 22.23 18.77 28.05
N GLN A 101 22.35 17.75 27.21
CA GLN A 101 21.97 17.77 25.79
C GLN A 101 20.79 16.82 25.54
N LEU A 102 20.09 16.99 24.42
CA LEU A 102 19.09 16.05 23.94
C LEU A 102 19.76 14.70 23.67
N ALA A 103 19.04 13.62 23.97
CA ALA A 103 19.54 12.28 23.68
C ALA A 103 19.90 12.14 22.18
N PRO A 104 20.98 11.41 21.84
CA PRO A 104 21.35 11.19 20.45
C PRO A 104 20.27 10.42 19.69
N CYS A 105 20.13 10.70 18.40
CA CYS A 105 19.26 9.89 17.55
C CYS A 105 19.76 8.43 17.52
N PRO A 106 18.85 7.44 17.59
CA PRO A 106 19.21 6.06 17.31
C PRO A 106 19.64 5.91 15.85
N ASN A 107 20.32 4.81 15.51
CA ASN A 107 20.73 4.49 14.14
C ASN A 107 19.53 4.04 13.27
N LYS A 108 18.56 4.94 13.05
CA LYS A 108 17.35 4.75 12.25
C LYS A 108 16.88 6.11 11.70
N PRO A 109 16.44 6.20 10.43
CA PRO A 109 16.13 7.47 9.77
C PRO A 109 14.91 8.21 10.34
N ASN A 110 14.08 7.57 11.16
CA ASN A 110 12.90 8.16 11.82
C ASN A 110 13.26 9.01 13.06
N CYS A 111 14.34 9.79 12.97
CA CYS A 111 14.78 10.69 14.01
C CYS A 111 15.48 11.90 13.41
N VAL A 112 15.18 13.08 13.97
CA VAL A 112 15.98 14.29 13.73
C VAL A 112 16.34 14.96 15.04
N SER A 113 17.52 15.57 15.10
CA SER A 113 18.01 16.33 16.24
C SER A 113 18.88 17.49 15.80
N SER A 114 18.69 18.62 16.47
CA SER A 114 19.52 19.82 16.27
C SER A 114 20.89 19.76 16.91
N GLU A 115 21.15 18.70 17.66
CA GLU A 115 22.45 18.43 18.29
C GLU A 115 23.20 17.28 17.60
N SER A 116 22.64 16.71 16.53
CA SER A 116 23.38 15.83 15.64
C SER A 116 24.42 16.62 14.84
N SER A 117 25.52 15.97 14.46
CA SER A 117 26.55 16.56 13.59
C SER A 117 25.90 17.13 12.32
N PRO A 118 26.33 18.30 11.81
CA PRO A 118 25.80 18.87 10.56
C PRO A 118 25.93 17.96 9.33
N SER A 119 26.85 16.99 9.35
CA SER A 119 27.03 16.00 8.29
C SER A 119 26.16 14.75 8.44
N ASP A 120 25.38 14.66 9.52
CA ASP A 120 24.51 13.52 9.83
C ASP A 120 23.13 13.71 9.20
N ASP A 121 22.55 12.64 8.66
CA ASP A 121 21.20 12.65 8.08
C ASP A 121 20.11 12.96 9.13
N HIS A 122 20.41 12.77 10.42
CA HIS A 122 19.57 13.18 11.54
C HIS A 122 19.59 14.68 11.80
N SER A 123 20.51 15.44 11.19
CA SER A 123 20.66 16.86 11.50
C SER A 123 19.44 17.69 11.07
N ILE A 124 19.06 18.62 11.94
CA ILE A 124 18.05 19.66 11.67
C ILE A 124 18.47 20.95 12.37
N ALA A 125 18.16 22.13 11.83
CA ALA A 125 18.62 23.36 12.47
C ALA A 125 17.90 23.58 13.81
N ALA A 126 18.63 24.05 14.83
CA ALA A 126 18.03 24.60 16.05
C ALA A 126 17.14 25.81 15.70
N LEU A 127 16.25 26.18 16.62
CA LEU A 127 15.36 27.34 16.46
C LEU A 127 15.94 28.52 17.23
N PRO A 128 16.07 29.72 16.65
CA PRO A 128 16.48 30.90 17.41
C PRO A 128 15.37 31.30 18.39
N ILE A 129 15.75 31.62 19.62
CA ILE A 129 14.83 32.22 20.59
C ILE A 129 14.63 33.68 20.19
N THR A 130 13.40 34.05 19.83
CA THR A 130 13.07 35.40 19.38
C THR A 130 12.22 36.14 20.41
N PRO A 131 12.20 37.49 20.40
CA PRO A 131 11.31 38.26 21.28
C PRO A 131 9.82 37.90 21.14
N GLY A 132 9.38 37.39 19.98
CA GLY A 132 8.00 36.94 19.75
C GLY A 132 7.60 35.73 20.60
N MET A 133 8.56 34.97 21.12
CA MET A 133 8.31 33.84 22.01
C MET A 133 8.02 34.27 23.46
N GLY A 134 8.15 35.56 23.78
CA GLY A 134 7.91 36.09 25.13
C GLY A 134 9.03 35.78 26.12
N GLU A 135 8.77 36.04 27.41
CA GLU A 135 9.73 35.83 28.50
C GLU A 135 9.97 34.35 28.81
N GLU A 136 8.99 33.49 28.50
CA GLU A 136 9.05 32.03 28.69
C GLU A 136 8.89 31.30 27.34
N PRO A 137 9.97 31.10 26.57
CA PRO A 137 9.88 30.52 25.23
C PRO A 137 9.19 29.15 25.17
N LEU A 138 9.33 28.33 26.22
CA LEU A 138 8.70 27.01 26.27
C LEU A 138 7.18 27.08 26.44
N LEU A 139 6.61 28.16 27.00
CA LEU A 139 5.15 28.34 26.99
C LEU A 139 4.64 28.52 25.56
N LYS A 140 5.35 29.31 24.74
CA LYS A 140 4.99 29.47 23.32
C LYS A 140 5.13 28.17 22.55
N VAL A 141 6.19 27.39 22.82
CA VAL A 141 6.37 26.05 22.23
C VAL A 141 5.21 25.14 22.62
N LYS A 142 4.81 25.14 23.89
CA LYS A 142 3.66 24.36 24.37
C LYS A 142 2.37 24.68 23.61
N GLU A 143 2.04 25.97 23.43
CA GLU A 143 0.87 26.39 22.65
C GLU A 143 0.90 25.83 21.23
N VAL A 144 2.07 25.90 20.56
CA VAL A 144 2.24 25.38 19.20
C VAL A 144 2.13 23.85 19.15
N ILE A 145 2.65 23.14 20.14
CA ILE A 145 2.58 21.69 20.23
C ILE A 145 1.12 21.24 20.41
N GLU A 146 0.39 21.85 21.34
CA GLU A 146 -1.03 21.56 21.57
C GLU A 146 -1.89 21.91 20.33
N LEU A 147 -1.59 23.01 19.64
CA LEU A 147 -2.25 23.39 18.39
C LEU A 147 -2.08 22.33 17.29
N LEU A 148 -0.91 21.71 17.21
CA LEU A 148 -0.61 20.65 16.24
C LEU A 148 -1.16 19.27 16.67
N GLY A 149 -1.83 19.18 17.82
CA GLY A 149 -2.38 17.93 18.35
C GLY A 149 -1.37 17.07 19.11
N GLY A 150 -0.24 17.65 19.53
CA GLY A 150 0.70 17.00 20.44
C GLY A 150 0.27 17.13 21.91
N ASP A 151 0.74 16.21 22.74
CA ASP A 151 0.50 16.20 24.18
C ASP A 151 1.80 16.53 24.94
N VAL A 152 1.75 17.49 25.86
CA VAL A 152 2.93 17.89 26.65
C VAL A 152 2.98 17.08 27.93
N ASN A 153 3.90 16.11 27.97
CA ASN A 153 4.00 15.19 29.10
C ASN A 153 4.83 15.77 30.25
N PHE A 154 5.80 16.64 29.96
CA PHE A 154 6.66 17.27 30.95
C PHE A 154 7.16 18.64 30.47
N SER A 155 7.23 19.63 31.37
CA SER A 155 7.86 20.92 31.08
C SER A 155 8.44 21.53 32.35
N ASN A 156 9.60 22.17 32.22
CA ASN A 156 10.20 23.08 33.19
C ASN A 156 10.82 24.28 32.45
N ASP A 157 11.58 25.13 33.15
CA ASP A 157 12.14 26.36 32.59
C ASP A 157 13.16 26.18 31.46
N GLN A 158 13.77 24.99 31.34
CA GLN A 158 14.86 24.74 30.37
C GLN A 158 14.61 23.54 29.45
N TYR A 159 13.60 22.72 29.73
CA TYR A 159 13.34 21.48 29.03
C TYR A 159 11.85 21.17 28.97
N MET A 160 11.40 20.71 27.81
CA MET A 160 10.05 20.24 27.58
C MET A 160 10.06 18.94 26.79
N ALA A 161 9.21 18.00 27.18
CA ALA A 161 8.97 16.75 26.49
C ALA A 161 7.49 16.63 26.14
N SER A 162 7.23 16.21 24.91
CA SER A 162 5.89 16.04 24.35
C SER A 162 5.83 14.83 23.43
N THR A 163 4.61 14.39 23.12
CA THR A 163 4.35 13.24 22.24
C THR A 163 3.35 13.57 21.15
N PHE A 164 3.54 12.98 19.97
CA PHE A 164 2.56 12.97 18.88
C PHE A 164 2.17 11.54 18.55
N THR A 165 0.87 11.30 18.35
CA THR A 165 0.35 9.97 18.03
C THR A 165 -0.25 9.96 16.62
N SER A 166 0.12 8.99 15.78
CA SER A 166 -0.44 8.86 14.44
C SER A 166 -1.89 8.36 14.47
N ASP A 167 -2.78 8.93 13.65
CA ASP A 167 -4.21 8.58 13.66
C ASP A 167 -4.54 7.13 13.29
N PHE A 168 -3.80 6.52 12.36
CA PHE A 168 -4.19 5.23 11.78
C PHE A 168 -3.67 4.02 12.56
N PHE A 169 -2.40 4.07 12.96
CA PHE A 169 -1.74 2.96 13.65
C PHE A 169 -1.39 3.27 15.11
N GLY A 170 -1.59 4.50 15.59
CA GLY A 170 -1.25 4.86 16.98
C GLY A 170 0.25 4.90 17.27
N PHE A 171 1.11 5.11 16.26
CA PHE A 171 2.54 5.28 16.51
C PHE A 171 2.84 6.57 17.27
N VAL A 172 3.58 6.43 18.36
CA VAL A 172 4.01 7.54 19.19
C VAL A 172 5.41 8.01 18.80
N ASP A 173 5.52 9.32 18.54
CA ASP A 173 6.75 10.05 18.36
C ASP A 173 7.00 10.95 19.57
N ASP A 174 8.24 10.95 20.10
CA ASP A 174 8.67 11.88 21.13
C ASP A 174 9.22 13.16 20.49
N VAL A 175 8.83 14.32 21.02
CA VAL A 175 9.34 15.64 20.64
C VAL A 175 9.84 16.35 21.89
N GLU A 176 11.14 16.64 21.91
CA GLU A 176 11.87 17.17 23.05
C GLU A 176 12.49 18.51 22.66
N PHE A 177 12.39 19.49 23.57
CA PHE A 177 13.00 20.80 23.43
C PHE A 177 13.87 21.10 24.64
N ARG A 178 15.03 21.72 24.42
CA ARG A 178 15.83 22.32 25.48
C ARG A 178 16.28 23.71 25.11
N ILE A 179 16.32 24.61 26.09
CA ILE A 179 16.86 25.95 25.91
C ILE A 179 18.37 25.92 26.16
N ASP A 180 19.14 26.44 25.21
CA ASP A 180 20.52 26.87 25.41
C ASP A 180 20.54 28.40 25.60
N GLN A 181 20.56 28.81 26.87
CA GLN A 181 20.62 30.23 27.26
C GLN A 181 21.91 30.91 26.78
N GLY A 182 23.02 30.17 26.64
CA GLY A 182 24.30 30.73 26.24
C GLY A 182 24.34 31.15 24.77
N SER A 183 23.65 30.40 23.90
CA SER A 183 23.57 30.67 22.47
C SER A 183 22.25 31.32 22.03
N GLY A 184 21.27 31.42 22.92
CA GLY A 184 19.93 31.91 22.58
C GLY A 184 19.19 30.97 21.60
N LEU A 185 19.47 29.67 21.69
CA LEU A 185 18.91 28.65 20.81
C LEU A 185 17.98 27.73 21.58
N LEU A 186 16.90 27.34 20.91
CA LEU A 186 16.02 26.26 21.29
C LEU A 186 16.42 25.03 20.47
N HIS A 187 17.06 24.08 21.13
CA HIS A 187 17.36 22.79 20.54
C HIS A 187 16.13 21.91 20.54
N VAL A 188 15.98 21.13 19.48
CA VAL A 188 14.86 20.22 19.25
C VAL A 188 15.34 18.83 18.84
N ARG A 189 14.59 17.82 19.27
CA ARG A 189 14.67 16.44 18.81
C ARG A 189 13.26 15.93 18.57
N SER A 190 13.03 15.22 17.47
CA SER A 190 11.77 14.54 17.14
C SER A 190 12.08 13.13 16.67
N ALA A 191 11.50 12.11 17.29
CA ALA A 191 11.79 10.73 16.93
C ALA A 191 10.67 9.75 17.25
N SER A 192 10.50 8.76 16.37
CA SER A 192 9.56 7.67 16.57
C SER A 192 10.09 6.64 17.56
N ARG A 193 9.23 6.17 18.48
CA ARG A 193 9.58 5.10 19.44
C ARG A 193 9.75 3.74 18.77
N VAL A 194 9.01 3.50 17.69
CA VAL A 194 8.98 2.24 16.95
C VAL A 194 9.14 2.46 15.45
N GLY A 195 9.31 1.37 14.70
CA GLY A 195 9.51 1.42 13.26
C GLY A 195 10.95 1.74 12.86
N TYR A 196 11.14 1.87 11.54
CA TYR A 196 12.43 2.21 10.92
C TYR A 196 12.35 3.52 10.14
N SER A 197 11.28 3.73 9.37
CA SER A 197 11.02 4.95 8.61
C SER A 197 9.69 5.55 9.03
N ASP A 198 9.64 6.88 9.01
CA ASP A 198 8.48 7.72 9.32
C ASP A 198 8.05 8.58 8.11
N LEU A 199 8.61 8.33 6.91
CA LEU A 199 8.38 9.15 5.71
C LEU A 199 8.66 10.65 5.95
N ASP A 200 9.70 10.95 6.73
CA ASP A 200 10.11 12.29 7.16
C ASP A 200 9.10 13.00 8.07
N ALA A 201 8.17 12.27 8.71
CA ALA A 201 7.18 12.88 9.60
C ALA A 201 7.82 13.72 10.70
N ASN A 202 8.90 13.23 11.33
CA ASN A 202 9.61 13.96 12.39
C ASN A 202 10.25 15.24 11.86
N ARG A 203 10.90 15.19 10.69
CA ARG A 203 11.50 16.37 10.06
C ARG A 203 10.43 17.41 9.69
N LYS A 204 9.35 16.97 9.04
CA LYS A 204 8.21 17.83 8.66
C LYS A 204 7.57 18.48 9.89
N ARG A 205 7.42 17.74 10.99
CA ARG A 205 6.88 18.25 12.24
C ARG A 205 7.72 19.38 12.82
N VAL A 206 9.04 19.19 12.92
CA VAL A 206 9.93 20.25 13.42
C VAL A 206 9.87 21.50 12.54
N GLU A 207 9.83 21.35 11.21
CA GLU A 207 9.71 22.50 10.32
C GLU A 207 8.34 23.21 10.40
N GLN A 208 7.25 22.46 10.64
CA GLN A 208 5.94 23.05 10.92
C GLN A 208 5.94 23.84 12.23
N ILE A 209 6.54 23.29 13.29
CA ILE A 209 6.72 23.98 14.58
C ILE A 209 7.55 25.26 14.38
N ARG A 210 8.66 25.18 13.63
CA ARG A 210 9.51 26.34 13.29
C ARG A 210 8.71 27.45 12.61
N ALA A 211 7.87 27.10 11.63
CA ALA A 211 7.05 28.07 10.91
C ALA A 211 6.03 28.77 11.84
N LEU A 212 5.36 28.02 12.71
CA LEU A 212 4.36 28.56 13.64
C LEU A 212 4.97 29.44 14.72
N LEU A 213 6.19 29.12 15.18
CA LEU A 213 6.95 29.93 16.14
C LEU A 213 7.54 31.21 15.53
N SER A 214 7.63 31.29 14.19
CA SER A 214 8.16 32.46 13.48
C SER A 214 7.07 33.45 13.06
N THR A 215 5.80 33.02 13.05
CA THR A 215 4.67 33.79 12.48
C THR A 215 3.75 34.39 13.56
N ASN A 216 3.86 33.92 14.81
CA ASN A 216 3.04 34.33 15.96
C ASN A 216 3.89 34.88 17.11
#